data_AF-A0A0U5NNY9-F1
#
_entry.id   AF-A0A0U5NNY9-F1
#
_cell.length_a   1.000
_cell.length_b   1.000
_cell.length_c   1.000
_cell.angle_alpha   90.00
_cell.angle_beta   90.00
_cell.angle_gamma   90.00
#
_symmetry.space_group_name_H-M   'P 1'
#
loop_
_entity.id
_entity.type
_entity.pdbx_description
1 polymer ?
#
loop_
_entity_poly.entity_id
_entity_poly.type
_entity_poly.pdbx_seq_one_letter_code
_entity_poly.pdbx_strand_id
1 'polypeptide(L)'
;MLVLITYDVNTETAAGKKRLRKVAKQCVNYGQRVQNSVFECNLNASKCRQVKAILEDIIDKNVDSLRLYYLGDHYKTKIEHIGVNPGFDVTEPLIF
;
A
#
# COMPACT_ATOMS: atom_id res chain seq x y z
N MET A 1 9.26 -6.99 7.68
CA MET A 1 9.32 -5.51 7.71
C MET A 1 8.05 -4.91 7.14
N LEU A 2 7.59 -3.82 7.74
CA LEU A 2 6.52 -3.04 7.15
C LEU A 2 7.06 -2.12 6.05
N VAL A 3 6.37 -2.12 4.91
CA VAL A 3 6.58 -1.19 3.81
C VAL A 3 5.30 -0.40 3.59
N LEU A 4 5.35 0.91 3.79
CA LEU A 4 4.26 1.82 3.45
C LEU A 4 4.38 2.22 1.98
N ILE A 5 3.37 1.91 1.20
CA ILE A 5 3.29 2.20 -0.23
C ILE A 5 2.26 3.29 -0.44
N THR A 6 2.70 4.46 -0.89
CA THR A 6 1.81 5.55 -1.28
C THR A 6 1.74 5.62 -2.80
N TYR A 7 0.53 5.69 -3.34
CA TYR A 7 0.28 5.77 -4.76
C TYR A 7 -0.43 7.08 -5.10
N ASP A 8 0.25 7.94 -5.85
CA ASP A 8 -0.34 9.15 -6.40
C ASP A 8 -0.82 8.85 -7.82
N VAL A 9 -2.13 9.01 -8.03
CA VAL A 9 -2.83 8.64 -9.25
C VAL A 9 -4.05 9.51 -9.42
N ASN A 10 -4.28 9.99 -10.65
CA ASN A 10 -5.49 10.73 -10.95
C ASN A 10 -6.72 9.80 -10.97
N THR A 11 -7.53 9.85 -9.90
CA THR A 11 -8.75 9.05 -9.76
C THR A 11 -9.99 9.67 -10.41
N GLU A 12 -9.91 10.81 -11.07
CA GLU A 12 -11.07 11.39 -11.78
C GLU A 12 -11.32 10.64 -13.10
N THR A 13 -10.27 10.10 -13.70
CA THR A 13 -10.36 9.33 -14.94
C THR A 13 -10.69 7.86 -14.71
N ALA A 14 -11.40 7.23 -15.65
CA ALA A 14 -11.67 5.79 -15.60
C ALA A 14 -10.37 4.96 -15.65
N ALA A 15 -9.36 5.43 -16.39
CA ALA A 15 -8.06 4.79 -16.50
C ALA A 15 -7.31 4.79 -15.15
N GLY A 16 -7.23 5.94 -14.48
CA GLY A 16 -6.58 6.03 -13.18
C GLY A 16 -7.31 5.24 -12.09
N LYS A 17 -8.65 5.26 -12.05
CA LYS A 17 -9.45 4.37 -11.18
C LYS A 17 -9.13 2.89 -11.44
N LYS A 18 -8.96 2.48 -12.70
CA LYS A 18 -8.59 1.11 -13.07
C LYS A 18 -7.19 0.74 -12.58
N ARG A 19 -6.21 1.63 -12.71
CA ARG A 19 -4.85 1.41 -12.18
C ARG A 19 -4.85 1.33 -10.65
N LEU A 20 -5.54 2.24 -9.95
CA LEU A 20 -5.70 2.18 -8.50
C LEU A 20 -6.31 0.86 -8.03
N ARG A 21 -7.36 0.36 -8.70
CA ARG A 21 -7.94 -0.95 -8.39
C ARG A 21 -6.94 -2.09 -8.54
N LYS A 22 -6.10 -2.06 -9.58
CA LYS A 22 -5.06 -3.08 -9.80
C LYS A 22 -3.98 -3.00 -8.72
N VAL A 23 -3.46 -1.81 -8.42
CA VAL A 23 -2.47 -1.57 -7.35
C VAL A 23 -3.02 -2.04 -6.01
N ALA A 24 -4.24 -1.61 -5.66
CA ALA A 24 -4.88 -1.99 -4.41
C ALA A 24 -5.04 -3.51 -4.28
N LYS A 25 -5.49 -4.18 -5.35
CA LYS A 25 -5.62 -5.64 -5.35
C LYS A 25 -4.27 -6.33 -5.10
N GLN A 26 -3.17 -5.79 -5.61
CA GLN A 26 -1.85 -6.36 -5.36
C GLN A 26 -1.36 -6.10 -3.94
N CYS A 27 -1.48 -4.88 -3.43
CA CYS A 27 -1.01 -4.51 -2.09
C CYS A 27 -1.76 -5.25 -0.97
N VAL A 28 -3.08 -5.43 -1.10
CA VAL A 28 -3.92 -6.09 -0.10
C VAL A 28 -3.60 -7.58 0.05
N ASN A 29 -2.96 -8.22 -0.93
CA ASN A 29 -2.46 -9.59 -0.76
C ASN A 29 -1.37 -9.72 0.32
N TYR A 30 -0.77 -8.60 0.73
CA TYR A 30 0.36 -8.56 1.65
C TYR A 30 0.14 -7.62 2.84
N GLY A 31 -1.09 -7.11 3.03
CA GLY A 31 -1.39 -6.19 4.11
C GLY A 31 -2.73 -5.50 3.88
N GLN A 32 -2.79 -4.20 4.18
CA GLN A 32 -4.05 -3.46 4.21
C GLN A 32 -3.99 -2.14 3.43
N ARG A 33 -5.17 -1.69 3.01
CA ARG A 33 -5.38 -0.35 2.43
C ARG A 33 -5.87 0.58 3.54
N VAL A 34 -5.00 1.47 4.00
CA VAL A 34 -5.26 2.37 5.13
C VAL A 34 -5.86 3.72 4.72
N GLN A 35 -5.66 4.13 3.47
CA GLN A 35 -6.33 5.30 2.88
C GLN A 35 -6.70 5.01 1.42
N ASN A 36 -7.28 5.98 0.71
CA ASN A 36 -7.71 5.79 -0.67
C ASN A 36 -6.57 5.26 -1.56
N SER A 37 -5.34 5.73 -1.42
CA SER A 37 -4.22 5.23 -2.22
C SER A 37 -2.96 5.00 -1.40
N VAL A 38 -3.13 4.67 -0.12
CA VAL A 38 -2.04 4.33 0.80
C VAL A 38 -2.24 2.92 1.33
N PHE A 39 -1.16 2.13 1.30
CA PHE A 39 -1.16 0.72 1.63
C PHE A 39 -0.03 0.39 2.60
N GLU A 40 -0.35 -0.37 3.62
CA GLU A 40 0.61 -0.92 4.58
C GLU A 40 0.81 -2.39 4.25
N CYS A 41 2.00 -2.76 3.78
CA CYS A 41 2.32 -4.13 3.38
C CYS A 41 3.41 -4.72 4.27
N ASN A 42 3.14 -5.88 4.88
CA ASN A 42 4.15 -6.63 5.62
C ASN A 42 4.90 -7.58 4.68
N LEU A 43 6.12 -7.21 4.34
CA LEU A 43 6.92 -7.86 3.31
C LEU A 43 8.28 -8.29 3.86
N ASN A 44 8.81 -9.38 3.33
CA ASN A 44 10.24 -9.67 3.41
C ASN A 44 10.96 -9.06 2.18
N ALA A 45 12.28 -9.02 2.20
CA ALA A 45 13.07 -8.37 1.15
C ALA A 45 12.83 -8.96 -0.26
N SER A 46 12.60 -10.26 -0.37
CA SER A 46 12.33 -10.93 -1.66
C SER A 46 10.95 -10.55 -2.20
N LYS A 47 9.89 -10.71 -1.39
CA LYS A 47 8.52 -10.32 -1.76
C LYS A 47 8.43 -8.84 -2.07
N CYS A 48 9.16 -7.98 -1.34
CA CYS A 48 9.18 -6.55 -1.61
C CYS A 48 9.69 -6.22 -3.02
N ARG A 49 10.77 -6.87 -3.48
CA ARG A 49 11.24 -6.70 -4.87
C ARG A 49 10.21 -7.16 -5.89
N GLN A 50 9.56 -8.30 -5.64
CA GLN A 50 8.52 -8.82 -6.54
C GLN A 50 7.32 -7.89 -6.63
N VAL A 51 6.80 -7.43 -5.48
CA VAL A 51 5.69 -6.47 -5.43
C VAL A 51 6.06 -5.18 -6.13
N LYS A 52 7.26 -4.63 -5.88
CA LYS A 52 7.73 -3.43 -6.56
C LYS A 52 7.70 -3.59 -8.08
N ALA A 53 8.22 -4.69 -8.62
CA ALA A 53 8.21 -4.96 -10.06
C ALA A 53 6.77 -5.02 -10.62
N ILE A 54 5.88 -5.76 -9.94
CA ILE A 54 4.46 -5.87 -10.35
C ILE A 54 3.78 -4.49 -10.34
N LEU A 55 4.05 -3.66 -9.33
CA LEU A 55 3.47 -2.32 -9.24
C LEU A 55 3.99 -1.42 -10.36
N GLU A 56 5.28 -1.50 -10.69
CA GLU A 56 5.87 -0.76 -11.81
C GLU A 56 5.25 -1.10 -13.17
N ASP A 57 4.78 -2.34 -13.37
CA ASP A 57 4.08 -2.78 -14.58
C ASP A 57 2.61 -2.34 -14.64
N ILE A 58 2.03 -1.97 -13.50
CA ILE A 58 0.62 -1.55 -13.41
C ILE A 58 0.46 -0.05 -13.64
N ILE A 59 1.41 0.75 -13.14
CA ILE A 59 1.33 2.21 -13.17
C ILE A 59 1.72 2.79 -14.53
N ASP A 60 1.28 4.01 -14.81
CA ASP A 60 1.81 4.81 -15.90
C ASP A 60 2.85 5.80 -15.33
N LYS A 61 4.14 5.50 -15.53
CA LYS A 61 5.26 6.25 -14.96
C LYS A 61 5.35 7.70 -15.46
N ASN A 62 4.57 8.10 -16.47
CA ASN A 62 4.54 9.47 -16.97
C ASN A 62 3.57 10.38 -16.19
N VAL A 63 2.58 9.78 -15.52
CA VAL A 63 1.47 10.53 -14.88
C VAL A 63 1.16 10.08 -13.45
N ASP A 64 1.68 8.93 -13.04
CA ASP A 64 1.51 8.40 -11.69
C ASP A 64 2.86 8.37 -10.95
N SER A 65 2.80 8.29 -9.62
CA SER A 65 4.01 8.05 -8.82
C SER A 65 3.77 7.08 -7.66
N LEU A 66 4.80 6.30 -7.34
CA LEU A 66 4.83 5.40 -6.18
C LEU A 66 5.96 5.82 -5.25
N ARG A 67 5.70 5.82 -3.94
CA ARG A 67 6.74 5.93 -2.92
C ARG A 67 6.64 4.76 -1.96
N LEU A 68 7.77 4.11 -1.72
CA LEU A 68 7.89 2.98 -0.81
C LEU A 68 8.75 3.42 0.37
N TYR A 69 8.15 3.44 1.56
CA TYR A 69 8.83 3.75 2.81
C TYR A 69 9.05 2.45 3.58
N TYR A 70 10.31 2.11 3.82
CA TYR A 70 10.70 0.92 4.55
C TYR A 70 10.76 1.24 6.05
N LEU A 71 9.71 0.91 6.80
CA LEU A 71 9.59 1.28 8.21
C LEU A 71 10.28 0.28 9.15
N GLY A 72 10.68 -0.88 8.62
CA GLY A 72 11.37 -1.94 9.35
C GLY A 72 10.40 -2.77 10.20
N ASP A 73 10.95 -3.52 11.16
CA ASP A 73 10.16 -4.42 12.01
C ASP A 73 9.60 -3.71 13.27
N HIS A 74 10.18 -2.58 13.66
CA HIS A 74 9.73 -1.74 14.79
C HIS A 74 8.96 -0.50 14.31
N TYR A 75 7.90 -0.71 13.54
CA TYR A 75 7.12 0.37 12.92
C TYR A 75 5.96 0.87 13.78
N LYS A 76 5.46 0.05 14.72
CA LYS A 76 4.18 0.32 15.43
C LYS A 76 4.16 1.67 16.16
N THR A 77 5.28 2.11 16.72
CA THR A 77 5.38 3.40 17.43
C THR A 77 5.62 4.60 16.50
N LYS A 78 5.71 4.39 15.19
CA LYS A 78 6.05 5.42 14.18
C LYS A 78 4.86 5.83 13.33
N ILE A 79 3.68 5.27 13.58
CA ILE A 79 2.46 5.51 12.81
C ILE A 79 1.42 6.07 13.76
N GLU A 80 0.90 7.24 13.42
CA GLU A 80 -0.21 7.89 14.11
C GLU A 80 -1.31 8.14 13.08
N HIS A 81 -2.54 7.82 13.44
CA HIS A 81 -3.72 8.03 12.60
C HIS A 81 -4.65 9.05 13.26
N ILE A 82 -5.06 10.06 12.50
CA ILE A 82 -6.01 11.09 12.95
C ILE A 82 -7.18 11.13 11.97
N GLY A 83 -8.41 11.01 12.47
CA GLY A 83 -9.64 11.10 11.68
C GLY A 83 -10.43 9.79 11.62
N VAL A 84 -11.21 9.63 10.55
CA VAL A 84 -12.13 8.48 10.39
C VAL A 84 -11.41 7.22 9.92
N ASN A 85 -11.92 6.05 10.32
CA ASN A 85 -11.49 4.72 9.85
C ASN A 85 -9.98 4.43 10.02
N PRO A 86 -9.49 4.19 11.25
CA PRO A 86 -8.07 3.96 11.54
C PRO A 86 -7.43 2.71 10.90
N GLY A 87 -8.19 1.91 10.15
CA GLY A 87 -7.76 0.58 9.72
C GLY A 87 -7.76 -0.41 10.88
N PHE A 88 -7.19 -1.60 10.67
CA PHE A 88 -7.01 -2.62 11.72
C PHE A 88 -5.61 -3.24 11.59
N ASP A 89 -4.96 -3.57 12.71
CA ASP A 89 -3.62 -4.15 12.63
C ASP A 89 -3.71 -5.59 12.09
N VAL A 90 -3.19 -5.82 10.88
CA VAL A 90 -3.15 -7.15 10.23
C VAL A 90 -2.28 -8.16 10.98
N THR A 91 -1.48 -7.73 11.94
CA THR A 91 -0.69 -8.60 12.83
C THR A 91 -1.43 -9.01 14.09
N GLU A 92 -2.58 -8.40 14.39
CA GLU A 92 -3.37 -8.75 15.56
C GLU A 92 -4.30 -9.95 15.27
N PRO A 93 -4.61 -10.77 16.29
CA PRO A 93 -5.58 -11.85 16.15
C PRO A 93 -6.94 -11.32 15.70
N LEU A 94 -7.55 -11.99 14.72
CA LEU A 94 -8.95 -11.72 14.37
C LEU A 94 -9.84 -12.15 15.54
N ILE A 95 -10.57 -11.18 16.12
CA ILE A 95 -11.60 -11.43 17.12
C ILE A 95 -12.95 -11.29 16.41
N PHE A 96 -13.75 -12.35 16.42
CA PHE A 96 -15.10 -12.42 15.86
C PHE A 96 -16.16 -12.30 16.95
#